data_AF-A0A8T5F9Z7-F1
#
_entry.id   AF-A0A8T5F9Z7-F1
#
_cell.length_a   1.000
_cell.length_b   1.000
_cell.length_c   1.000
_cell.angle_alpha   90.00
_cell.angle_beta   90.00
_cell.angle_gamma   90.00
#
_symmetry.space_group_name_H-M   'P 1'
#
loop_
_entity.id
_entity.type
_entity.pdbx_description
1 polymer ?
#
loop_
_entity_poly.entity_id
_entity_poly.type
_entity_poly.pdbx_seq_one_letter_code
_entity_poly.pdbx_strand_id
1 'polypeptide(L)'
;MFDKEIFKSDLLHFLNDSLKICKNNSDKLKIKEIRKPVFFPNGKYKKSITVDKGDFVFLIKGLLKNDIQNLKSYDVITNFFVSSKFKKFNKKFHDNPDGNTENIPYFVNEFPLNFLIEYLEHNTDFLMNKLSFHKSFTKFFKFLEELLVDEYVAPLFNFTSDVDEKGIQIGDVGIRKITPEEFYRFSKLDTVAEISHIYHDLTHVMFTSHESDDLHTGYDYVKEQL
;
A
#
# COMPACT_ATOMS: atom_id res chain seq x y z
N MET A 1 -22.06 -12.84 -4.25
CA MET A 1 -21.52 -12.42 -2.95
C MET A 1 -20.05 -12.79 -2.94
N PHE A 2 -19.18 -11.83 -2.59
CA PHE A 2 -17.74 -12.05 -2.45
C PHE A 2 -17.52 -12.92 -1.20
N ASP A 3 -16.82 -14.05 -1.33
CA ASP A 3 -16.53 -14.94 -0.20
C ASP A 3 -15.13 -14.65 0.32
N LYS A 4 -15.09 -13.93 1.45
CA LYS A 4 -13.85 -13.49 2.10
C LYS A 4 -12.99 -14.66 2.58
N GLU A 5 -13.60 -15.75 3.02
CA GLU A 5 -12.85 -16.89 3.56
C GLU A 5 -12.22 -17.72 2.44
N ILE A 6 -12.93 -17.90 1.31
CA ILE A 6 -12.35 -18.53 0.11
C ILE A 6 -11.17 -17.68 -0.39
N PHE A 7 -11.37 -16.37 -0.57
CA PHE A 7 -10.31 -15.48 -1.05
C PHE A 7 -9.08 -15.49 -0.13
N LYS A 8 -9.29 -15.46 1.19
CA LYS A 8 -8.23 -15.56 2.18
C LYS A 8 -7.45 -16.87 2.08
N SER A 9 -8.15 -17.99 1.88
CA SER A 9 -7.52 -19.31 1.70
C SER A 9 -6.66 -19.34 0.44
N ASP A 10 -7.17 -18.84 -0.68
CA ASP A 10 -6.42 -18.81 -1.94
C ASP A 10 -5.23 -17.86 -1.85
N LEU A 11 -5.36 -16.73 -1.12
CA LEU A 11 -4.29 -15.76 -0.96
C LEU A 11 -3.17 -16.32 -0.09
N LEU A 12 -3.52 -17.12 0.93
CA LEU A 12 -2.56 -17.88 1.71
C LEU A 12 -1.82 -18.90 0.86
N HIS A 13 -2.51 -19.59 -0.05
CA HIS A 13 -1.88 -20.54 -0.96
C HIS A 13 -0.88 -19.86 -1.89
N PHE A 14 -1.30 -18.75 -2.51
CA PHE A 14 -0.42 -17.89 -3.32
C PHE A 14 0.80 -17.41 -2.53
N LEU A 15 0.59 -16.92 -1.31
CA LEU A 15 1.70 -16.47 -0.45
C LEU A 15 2.69 -17.60 -0.19
N ASN A 16 2.22 -18.78 0.21
CA ASN A 16 3.10 -19.92 0.49
C ASN A 16 3.93 -20.36 -0.72
N ASP A 17 3.35 -20.35 -1.92
CA ASP A 17 4.08 -20.70 -3.13
C ASP A 17 5.10 -19.63 -3.50
N SER A 18 4.71 -18.35 -3.42
CA SER A 18 5.59 -17.22 -3.70
C SER A 18 6.76 -17.15 -2.73
N LEU A 19 6.53 -17.39 -1.43
CA LEU A 19 7.58 -17.39 -0.41
C LEU A 19 8.66 -18.44 -0.68
N LYS A 20 8.33 -19.59 -1.27
CA LYS A 20 9.33 -20.59 -1.69
C LYS A 20 10.26 -20.01 -2.77
N ILE A 21 9.70 -19.33 -3.77
CA ILE A 21 10.48 -18.66 -4.82
C ILE A 21 11.37 -17.57 -4.22
N CYS A 22 10.81 -16.72 -3.35
CA CYS A 22 11.55 -15.65 -2.69
C CYS A 22 12.69 -16.19 -1.84
N LYS A 23 12.45 -17.24 -1.04
CA LYS A 23 13.45 -17.87 -0.20
C LYS A 23 14.62 -18.44 -1.01
N ASN A 24 14.33 -19.10 -2.13
CA ASN A 24 15.34 -19.63 -3.05
C ASN A 24 16.18 -18.55 -3.74
N ASN A 25 15.76 -17.28 -3.68
CA ASN A 25 16.45 -16.13 -4.27
C ASN A 25 16.77 -15.06 -3.22
N SER A 26 16.77 -15.43 -1.94
CA SER A 26 16.98 -14.50 -0.82
C SER A 26 18.38 -13.87 -0.82
N ASP A 27 19.37 -14.56 -1.40
CA ASP A 27 20.73 -14.07 -1.64
C ASP A 27 20.78 -12.85 -2.58
N LYS A 28 19.76 -12.68 -3.43
CA LYS A 28 19.63 -11.56 -4.36
C LYS A 28 18.95 -10.34 -3.75
N LEU A 29 18.44 -10.44 -2.51
CA LEU A 29 17.81 -9.31 -1.83
C LEU A 29 18.85 -8.22 -1.59
N LYS A 30 18.63 -7.05 -2.21
CA LYS A 30 19.42 -5.86 -1.91
C LYS A 30 18.94 -5.27 -0.59
N ILE A 31 19.90 -4.85 0.23
CA ILE A 31 19.62 -4.06 1.42
C ILE A 31 19.85 -2.59 1.07
N LYS A 32 18.89 -1.75 1.46
CA LYS A 32 18.95 -0.29 1.33
C LYS A 32 18.93 0.32 2.72
N GLU A 33 19.81 1.27 2.95
CA GLU A 33 19.72 2.16 4.10
C GLU A 33 18.62 3.20 3.85
N ILE A 34 17.65 3.30 4.77
CA ILE A 34 16.60 4.32 4.74
C ILE A 34 16.61 5.11 6.05
N ARG A 35 16.29 6.40 6.00
CA ARG A 35 16.11 7.22 7.20
C ARG A 35 14.67 7.10 7.67
N LYS A 36 14.48 6.82 8.95
CA LYS A 36 13.17 6.82 9.61
C LYS A 36 13.08 7.97 10.61
N PRO A 37 11.95 8.68 10.69
CA PRO A 37 11.74 9.70 11.70
C PRO A 37 11.51 9.06 13.07
N VAL A 38 12.08 9.67 14.11
CA VAL A 38 11.81 9.38 15.51
C VAL A 38 11.13 10.61 16.11
N PHE A 39 10.03 10.38 16.83
CA PHE A 39 9.23 11.43 17.43
C PHE A 39 9.39 11.45 18.96
N PHE A 40 9.18 12.61 19.56
CA PHE A 40 8.95 12.74 20.99
C PHE A 40 7.54 12.23 21.36
N PRO A 41 7.24 11.98 22.65
CA PRO A 41 5.90 11.57 23.09
C PRO A 41 4.78 12.56 22.72
N ASN A 42 5.12 13.84 22.52
CA ASN A 42 4.18 14.88 22.05
C ASN A 42 3.99 14.89 20.53
N GLY A 43 4.55 13.91 19.80
CA GLY A 43 4.45 13.79 18.34
C GLY A 43 5.42 14.65 17.54
N LYS A 44 6.16 15.57 18.16
CA LYS A 44 7.12 16.42 17.45
C LYS A 44 8.32 15.60 16.97
N TYR A 45 8.88 15.99 15.82
CA TYR A 45 10.07 15.32 15.29
C TYR A 45 11.28 15.56 16.19
N LYS A 46 11.98 14.47 16.53
CA LYS A 46 13.17 14.49 17.37
C LYS A 46 14.44 14.39 16.55
N LYS A 47 14.54 13.35 15.73
CA LYS A 47 15.71 13.02 14.91
C LYS A 47 15.36 11.94 13.89
N SER A 48 16.23 11.72 12.92
CA SER A 48 16.18 10.57 12.04
C SER A 48 17.15 9.49 12.53
N ILE A 49 16.82 8.23 12.25
CA ILE A 49 17.73 7.10 12.39
C ILE A 49 17.86 6.41 11.04
N THR A 50 19.04 5.91 10.72
CA THR A 50 19.23 5.03 9.55
C THR A 50 18.88 3.61 9.95
N VAL A 51 18.11 2.93 9.10
CA VAL A 51 17.81 1.50 9.25
C VAL A 51 17.98 0.78 7.92
N ASP A 52 18.44 -0.46 8.01
CA ASP A 52 18.52 -1.35 6.87
C ASP A 52 17.13 -1.91 6.53
N LYS A 53 16.71 -1.77 5.27
CA LYS A 53 15.47 -2.33 4.74
C LYS A 53 15.76 -3.15 3.48
N GLY A 54 15.16 -4.33 3.40
CA GLY A 54 15.18 -5.15 2.20
C GLY A 54 14.42 -4.49 1.05
N ASP A 55 15.03 -4.44 -0.14
CA ASP A 55 14.39 -3.95 -1.36
C ASP A 55 13.52 -5.03 -2.01
N PHE A 56 12.38 -5.30 -1.38
CA PHE A 56 11.43 -6.29 -1.87
C PHE A 56 10.77 -5.89 -3.19
N VAL A 57 10.69 -4.59 -3.50
CA VAL A 57 10.20 -4.14 -4.81
C VAL A 57 11.14 -4.61 -5.91
N PHE A 58 12.45 -4.40 -5.75
CA PHE A 58 13.45 -4.89 -6.70
C PHE A 58 13.43 -6.42 -6.79
N LEU A 59 13.40 -7.12 -5.65
CA LEU A 59 13.37 -8.59 -5.65
C LEU A 59 12.14 -9.13 -6.36
N ILE A 60 10.93 -8.67 -5.98
CA ILE A 60 9.68 -9.22 -6.49
C ILE A 60 9.38 -8.73 -7.91
N LYS A 61 9.33 -7.42 -8.13
CA LYS A 61 8.92 -6.85 -9.43
C LYS A 61 10.06 -6.81 -10.44
N GLY A 62 11.30 -6.63 -9.97
CA GLY A 62 12.47 -6.53 -10.84
C GLY A 62 13.07 -7.87 -11.25
N LEU A 63 13.03 -8.88 -10.37
CA LEU A 63 13.67 -10.18 -10.62
C LEU A 63 12.68 -11.34 -10.72
N LEU A 64 11.78 -11.48 -9.75
CA LEU A 64 10.96 -12.69 -9.59
C LEU A 64 9.58 -12.61 -10.24
N LYS A 65 9.25 -11.47 -10.90
CA LYS A 65 7.91 -11.19 -11.42
C LYS A 65 7.39 -12.34 -12.29
N ASN A 66 8.18 -12.74 -13.29
CA ASN A 66 7.77 -13.78 -14.24
C ASN A 66 7.61 -15.15 -13.55
N ASP A 67 8.53 -15.52 -12.66
CA ASP A 67 8.47 -16.79 -11.94
C ASP A 67 7.22 -16.88 -11.05
N ILE A 68 6.87 -15.78 -10.38
CA ILE A 68 5.67 -15.67 -9.55
C ILE A 68 4.40 -15.66 -10.42
N GLN A 69 4.41 -14.95 -11.54
CA GLN A 69 3.27 -14.89 -12.46
C GLN A 69 2.96 -16.24 -13.13
N ASN A 70 3.96 -17.11 -13.28
CA ASN A 70 3.78 -18.47 -13.79
C ASN A 70 3.19 -19.46 -12.77
N LEU A 71 2.95 -19.03 -11.51
CA LEU A 71 2.33 -19.88 -10.50
C LEU A 71 0.83 -20.05 -10.79
N LYS A 72 0.35 -21.29 -10.74
CA LYS A 72 -1.10 -21.58 -10.78
C LYS A 72 -1.88 -20.84 -9.68
N SER A 73 -1.28 -20.65 -8.51
CA SER A 73 -1.90 -19.91 -7.40
C SER A 73 -1.97 -18.40 -7.66
N TYR A 74 -1.07 -17.84 -8.47
CA TYR A 74 -1.17 -16.46 -8.96
C TYR A 74 -2.35 -16.31 -9.92
N ASP A 75 -2.51 -17.24 -10.88
CA ASP A 75 -3.64 -17.23 -11.80
C ASP A 75 -4.98 -17.31 -11.05
N VAL A 76 -5.08 -18.17 -10.04
CA VAL A 76 -6.28 -18.30 -9.20
C VAL A 76 -6.61 -16.96 -8.54
N ILE A 77 -5.65 -16.30 -7.88
CA ILE A 77 -5.88 -15.01 -7.22
C ILE A 77 -6.18 -13.89 -8.20
N THR A 78 -5.48 -13.82 -9.32
CA THR A 78 -5.75 -12.83 -10.36
C THR A 78 -7.17 -13.01 -10.89
N ASN A 79 -7.60 -14.25 -11.12
CA ASN A 79 -8.95 -14.58 -11.56
C ASN A 79 -10.04 -14.13 -10.57
N PHE A 80 -9.76 -14.05 -9.26
CA PHE A 80 -10.72 -13.50 -8.31
C PHE A 80 -11.08 -12.05 -8.62
N PHE A 81 -10.09 -11.23 -8.98
CA PHE A 81 -10.26 -9.81 -9.26
C PHE A 81 -10.95 -9.53 -10.61
N VAL A 82 -10.92 -10.48 -11.55
CA VAL A 82 -11.59 -10.37 -12.86
C VAL A 82 -12.92 -11.14 -12.95
N SER A 83 -13.24 -11.95 -11.94
CA SER A 83 -14.49 -12.70 -11.91
C SER A 83 -15.74 -11.82 -11.76
N SER A 84 -16.89 -12.34 -12.21
CA SER A 84 -18.21 -11.70 -12.06
C SER A 84 -18.62 -11.42 -10.60
N LYS A 85 -17.93 -11.98 -9.60
CA LYS A 85 -18.14 -11.67 -8.19
C LYS A 85 -17.48 -10.36 -7.76
N PHE A 86 -16.36 -9.98 -8.40
CA PHE A 86 -15.76 -8.66 -8.27
C PHE A 86 -16.42 -7.63 -9.20
N LYS A 87 -17.25 -8.02 -10.19
CA LYS A 87 -18.05 -7.09 -11.04
C LYS A 87 -18.94 -6.09 -10.28
N LYS A 88 -19.21 -6.25 -8.98
CA LYS A 88 -19.85 -5.18 -8.19
C LYS A 88 -18.87 -4.09 -7.77
N PHE A 89 -17.62 -4.44 -7.48
CA PHE A 89 -16.51 -3.49 -7.36
C PHE A 89 -16.09 -2.97 -8.75
N ASN A 90 -16.04 -3.86 -9.76
CA ASN A 90 -15.74 -3.55 -11.17
C ASN A 90 -16.90 -2.94 -11.97
N LYS A 91 -18.07 -2.64 -11.37
CA LYS A 91 -19.20 -2.07 -12.13
C LYS A 91 -18.91 -0.63 -12.55
N LYS A 92 -18.14 0.11 -11.75
CA LYS A 92 -17.56 1.42 -12.10
C LYS A 92 -16.35 1.30 -13.06
N PHE A 93 -15.71 0.14 -13.14
CA PHE A 93 -14.56 -0.13 -14.02
C PHE A 93 -14.94 -0.56 -15.44
N HIS A 94 -16.15 -1.08 -15.59
CA HIS A 94 -16.67 -1.57 -16.84
C HIS A 94 -17.95 -0.80 -17.17
N ASP A 95 -17.81 0.48 -17.50
CA ASP A 95 -18.81 1.23 -18.26
C ASP A 95 -18.83 0.77 -19.73
N ASN A 96 -18.92 -0.55 -19.94
CA ASN A 96 -19.16 -1.11 -21.26
C ASN A 96 -20.43 -1.98 -21.22
N PRO A 97 -21.55 -1.52 -21.81
CA PRO A 97 -22.83 -2.24 -21.82
C PRO A 97 -22.74 -3.66 -22.41
N ASP A 98 -21.70 -3.92 -23.21
CA ASP A 98 -21.60 -5.12 -24.05
C ASP A 98 -20.87 -6.30 -23.39
N GLY A 99 -20.41 -6.17 -22.14
CA GLY A 99 -19.94 -7.33 -21.36
C GLY A 99 -18.66 -8.02 -21.88
N ASN A 100 -17.91 -7.40 -22.80
CA ASN A 100 -16.65 -7.93 -23.28
C ASN A 100 -15.58 -7.91 -22.18
N THR A 101 -15.22 -9.10 -21.70
CA THR A 101 -14.24 -9.37 -20.63
C THR A 101 -12.78 -9.39 -21.11
N GLU A 102 -12.51 -9.02 -22.37
CA GLU A 102 -11.18 -9.18 -22.98
C GLU A 102 -10.13 -8.15 -22.51
N ASN A 103 -10.55 -7.03 -21.91
CA ASN A 103 -9.64 -6.04 -21.35
C ASN A 103 -9.66 -6.08 -19.82
N ILE A 104 -8.94 -7.05 -19.26
CA ILE A 104 -8.56 -7.02 -17.84
C ILE A 104 -7.68 -5.78 -17.63
N PRO A 105 -8.02 -4.86 -16.72
CA PRO A 105 -7.15 -3.73 -16.44
C PRO A 105 -5.79 -4.22 -15.96
N TYR A 106 -4.71 -3.78 -16.63
CA TYR A 106 -3.34 -4.26 -16.40
C TYR A 106 -2.91 -4.14 -14.93
N PHE A 107 -3.45 -3.16 -14.18
CA PHE A 107 -3.10 -2.93 -12.78
C PHE A 107 -3.52 -4.07 -11.85
N VAL A 108 -4.55 -4.87 -12.21
CA VAL A 108 -5.05 -5.97 -11.37
C VAL A 108 -3.98 -7.04 -11.15
N ASN A 109 -3.11 -7.23 -12.16
CA ASN A 109 -1.98 -8.16 -12.09
C ASN A 109 -0.92 -7.72 -11.06
N GLU A 110 -0.93 -6.45 -10.62
CA GLU A 110 0.03 -5.95 -9.64
C GLU A 110 -0.42 -6.22 -8.19
N PHE A 111 -1.72 -6.46 -7.94
CA PHE A 111 -2.25 -6.65 -6.59
C PHE A 111 -1.64 -7.84 -5.83
N PRO A 112 -1.50 -9.05 -6.42
CA PRO A 112 -0.88 -10.17 -5.71
C PRO A 112 0.60 -9.88 -5.38
N LEU A 113 1.31 -9.21 -6.30
CA LEU A 113 2.71 -8.83 -6.11
C LEU A 113 2.85 -7.77 -5.01
N ASN A 114 1.96 -6.76 -4.97
CA ASN A 114 1.92 -5.74 -3.93
C ASN A 114 1.61 -6.34 -2.56
N PHE A 115 0.68 -7.30 -2.49
CA PHE A 115 0.38 -8.03 -1.25
C PHE A 115 1.62 -8.79 -0.74
N LEU A 116 2.34 -9.48 -1.62
CA LEU A 116 3.56 -10.20 -1.27
C LEU A 116 4.66 -9.26 -0.75
N ILE A 117 4.84 -8.11 -1.40
CA ILE A 117 5.81 -7.09 -0.97
C ILE A 117 5.45 -6.59 0.42
N GLU A 118 4.21 -6.12 0.63
CA GLU A 118 3.74 -5.62 1.93
C GLU A 118 3.93 -6.68 3.03
N TYR A 119 3.61 -7.95 2.74
CA TYR A 119 3.85 -9.03 3.69
C TYR A 119 5.32 -9.18 4.08
N LEU A 120 6.24 -9.16 3.10
CA LEU A 120 7.67 -9.32 3.32
C LEU A 120 8.31 -8.10 4.03
N GLU A 121 7.72 -6.91 3.89
CA GLU A 121 8.15 -5.73 4.66
C GLU A 121 7.98 -5.92 6.18
N HIS A 122 7.01 -6.74 6.59
CA HIS A 122 6.75 -7.06 8.01
C HIS A 122 7.26 -8.45 8.42
N ASN A 123 7.70 -9.27 7.46
CA ASN A 123 8.23 -10.60 7.75
C ASN A 123 9.35 -11.01 6.77
N THR A 124 10.59 -10.71 7.15
CA THR A 124 11.77 -10.82 6.28
C THR A 124 12.40 -12.21 6.24
N ASP A 125 11.90 -13.17 7.01
CA ASP A 125 12.44 -14.54 7.09
C ASP A 125 12.02 -15.44 5.90
N PHE A 126 11.19 -14.90 5.00
CA PHE A 126 10.58 -15.63 3.87
C PHE A 126 9.79 -16.87 4.30
N LEU A 127 9.29 -16.90 5.53
CA LEU A 127 8.44 -17.97 6.06
C LEU A 127 7.02 -17.46 6.28
N MET A 128 6.07 -18.40 6.32
CA MET A 128 4.68 -18.08 6.65
C MET A 128 4.54 -17.86 8.16
N ASN A 129 4.16 -16.65 8.54
CA ASN A 129 3.75 -16.29 9.89
C ASN A 129 2.25 -15.97 9.92
N LYS A 130 1.47 -16.73 10.70
CA LYS A 130 0.01 -16.57 10.79
C LYS A 130 -0.42 -15.17 11.23
N LEU A 131 0.29 -14.57 12.18
CA LEU A 131 -0.04 -13.24 12.70
C LEU A 131 0.25 -12.16 11.65
N SER A 132 1.41 -12.24 10.99
CA SER A 132 1.78 -11.32 9.91
C SER A 132 0.86 -11.45 8.70
N PHE A 133 0.48 -12.68 8.35
CA PHE A 133 -0.49 -12.94 7.29
C PHE A 133 -1.85 -12.33 7.62
N HIS A 134 -2.37 -12.58 8.82
CA HIS A 134 -3.68 -12.02 9.21
C HIS A 134 -3.67 -10.49 9.20
N LYS A 135 -2.59 -9.86 9.70
CA LYS A 135 -2.44 -8.39 9.65
C LYS A 135 -2.39 -7.87 8.21
N SER A 136 -1.58 -8.48 7.36
CA SER A 136 -1.43 -8.09 5.96
C SER A 136 -2.74 -8.30 5.19
N PHE A 137 -3.42 -9.42 5.41
CA PHE A 137 -4.72 -9.73 4.81
C PHE A 137 -5.79 -8.71 5.23
N THR A 138 -5.88 -8.38 6.52
CA THR A 138 -6.88 -7.41 6.99
C THR A 138 -6.66 -6.04 6.38
N LYS A 139 -5.41 -5.56 6.30
CA LYS A 139 -5.07 -4.31 5.62
C LYS A 139 -5.41 -4.36 4.13
N PHE A 140 -4.98 -5.42 3.45
CA PHE A 140 -5.19 -5.59 2.03
C PHE A 140 -6.68 -5.70 1.68
N PHE A 141 -7.45 -6.39 2.50
CA PHE A 141 -8.89 -6.50 2.33
C PHE A 141 -9.60 -5.15 2.50
N LYS A 142 -9.20 -4.38 3.51
CA LYS A 142 -9.69 -3.01 3.70
C LYS A 142 -9.35 -2.12 2.49
N PHE A 143 -8.12 -2.21 1.98
CA PHE A 143 -7.72 -1.53 0.75
C PHE A 143 -8.61 -1.91 -0.44
N LEU A 144 -8.95 -3.20 -0.61
CA LEU A 144 -9.86 -3.62 -1.67
C LEU A 144 -11.29 -3.06 -1.47
N GLU A 145 -11.76 -2.92 -0.23
CA GLU A 145 -13.04 -2.30 0.10
C GLU A 145 -13.06 -0.79 -0.21
N GLU A 146 -11.92 -0.13 -0.08
CA GLU A 146 -11.72 1.32 -0.25
C GLU A 146 -11.00 1.66 -1.58
N LEU A 147 -10.94 0.72 -2.54
CA LEU A 147 -10.11 0.85 -3.75
C LEU A 147 -10.43 2.10 -4.60
N LEU A 148 -11.67 2.58 -4.52
CA LEU A 148 -12.18 3.74 -5.25
C LEU A 148 -12.25 4.99 -4.37
N VAL A 149 -11.61 4.98 -3.20
CA VAL A 149 -11.57 6.13 -2.30
C VAL A 149 -10.19 6.75 -2.38
N ASP A 150 -10.11 7.93 -2.96
CA ASP A 150 -8.89 8.74 -2.95
C ASP A 150 -8.84 9.53 -1.65
N GLU A 151 -7.76 9.35 -0.88
CA GLU A 151 -7.46 10.17 0.29
C GLU A 151 -6.41 11.24 -0.08
N TYR A 152 -6.83 12.51 0.01
CA TYR A 152 -5.94 13.66 -0.14
C TYR A 152 -5.48 14.11 1.24
N VAL A 153 -4.16 14.14 1.47
CA VAL A 153 -3.57 14.50 2.76
C VAL A 153 -2.68 15.72 2.59
N ALA A 154 -2.88 16.74 3.45
CA ALA A 154 -2.05 17.94 3.48
C ALA A 154 -1.48 18.21 4.89
N PRO A 155 -0.19 18.59 5.01
CA PRO A 155 0.42 18.91 6.29
C PRO A 155 -0.16 20.21 6.88
N LEU A 156 -0.43 20.20 8.19
CA LEU A 156 -0.89 21.39 8.93
C LEU A 156 0.28 22.02 9.70
N PHE A 157 0.93 23.01 9.10
CA PHE A 157 1.99 23.77 9.76
C PHE A 157 1.41 24.81 10.72
N ASN A 158 2.16 25.10 11.80
CA ASN A 158 1.76 26.05 12.85
C ASN A 158 0.42 25.71 13.53
N PHE A 159 0.03 24.43 13.51
CA PHE A 159 -1.21 23.95 14.09
C PHE A 159 -0.93 23.30 15.45
N THR A 160 -1.61 23.78 16.49
CA THR A 160 -1.56 23.21 17.84
C THR A 160 -2.96 22.73 18.19
N SER A 161 -3.07 21.46 18.57
CA SER A 161 -4.35 20.85 18.89
C SER A 161 -4.18 19.66 19.83
N ASP A 162 -5.21 19.42 20.65
CA ASP A 162 -5.34 18.26 21.52
C ASP A 162 -6.02 17.07 20.80
N VAL A 163 -6.14 17.13 19.46
CA VAL A 163 -6.66 16.04 18.65
C VAL A 163 -5.86 14.77 18.92
N ASP A 164 -6.57 13.73 19.35
CA ASP A 164 -5.99 12.44 19.69
C ASP A 164 -5.69 11.61 18.42
N GLU A 165 -5.25 10.37 18.60
CA GLU A 165 -4.94 9.49 17.47
C GLU A 165 -6.16 9.13 16.62
N LYS A 166 -7.40 9.24 17.15
CA LYS A 166 -8.61 8.93 16.40
C LYS A 166 -8.96 10.04 15.41
N GLY A 167 -8.42 11.24 15.61
CA GLY A 167 -8.72 12.40 14.78
C GLY A 167 -10.08 13.01 15.08
N ILE A 168 -10.40 14.07 14.37
CA ILE A 168 -11.71 14.72 14.37
C ILE A 168 -12.20 14.86 12.93
N GLN A 169 -13.51 14.78 12.74
CA GLN A 169 -14.16 14.98 11.44
C GLN A 169 -15.05 16.22 11.50
N ILE A 170 -14.87 17.14 10.55
CA ILE A 170 -15.66 18.38 10.41
C ILE A 170 -16.18 18.43 8.98
N GLY A 171 -17.45 18.03 8.78
CA GLY A 171 -17.99 17.80 7.44
C GLY A 171 -17.16 16.73 6.70
N ASP A 172 -16.68 17.05 5.50
CA ASP A 172 -15.89 16.13 4.67
C ASP A 172 -14.38 16.21 4.93
N VAL A 173 -13.94 17.07 5.86
CA VAL A 173 -12.52 17.25 6.21
C VAL A 173 -12.25 16.63 7.58
N GLY A 174 -11.28 15.72 7.61
CA GLY A 174 -10.72 15.14 8.82
C GLY A 174 -9.42 15.83 9.22
N ILE A 175 -9.14 15.89 10.52
CA ILE A 175 -7.85 16.28 11.07
C ILE A 175 -7.36 15.14 11.96
N ARG A 176 -6.12 14.70 11.77
CA ARG A 176 -5.50 13.65 12.60
C ARG A 176 -4.01 13.90 12.79
N LYS A 177 -3.40 13.14 13.70
CA LYS A 177 -1.94 13.11 13.83
C LYS A 177 -1.30 12.59 12.55
N ILE A 178 -0.15 13.17 12.21
CA ILE A 178 0.67 12.72 11.09
C ILE A 178 1.26 11.34 11.40
N THR A 179 1.27 10.45 10.41
CA THR A 179 1.94 9.15 10.52
C THR A 179 3.43 9.29 10.20
N PRO A 180 4.28 8.34 10.65
CA PRO A 180 5.70 8.35 10.30
C PRO A 180 5.98 8.33 8.78
N GLU A 181 5.15 7.62 8.01
CA GLU A 181 5.29 7.52 6.54
C GLU A 181 4.93 8.85 5.85
N GLU A 182 3.85 9.51 6.26
CA GLU A 182 3.49 10.83 5.74
C GLU A 182 4.55 11.87 6.06
N PHE A 183 5.06 11.87 7.30
CA PHE A 183 6.15 12.75 7.70
C PHE A 183 7.37 12.54 6.82
N TYR A 184 7.78 11.29 6.65
CA TYR A 184 8.92 10.91 5.81
C TYR A 184 8.76 11.44 4.38
N ARG A 185 7.56 11.34 3.79
CA ARG A 185 7.24 11.83 2.43
C ARG A 185 7.25 13.35 2.36
N PHE A 186 6.54 14.04 3.24
CA PHE A 186 6.45 15.50 3.23
C PHE A 186 7.81 16.16 3.48
N SER A 187 8.57 15.63 4.44
CA SER A 187 9.90 16.17 4.76
C SER A 187 10.99 15.74 3.76
N LYS A 188 10.67 14.84 2.82
CA LYS A 188 11.60 14.21 1.88
C LYS A 188 12.86 13.66 2.57
N LEU A 189 12.66 12.94 3.69
CA LEU A 189 13.70 12.64 4.68
C LEU A 189 14.98 12.00 4.11
N ASP A 190 14.86 11.17 3.08
CA ASP A 190 16.00 10.48 2.46
C ASP A 190 16.79 11.33 1.45
N THR A 191 16.28 12.50 1.09
CA THR A 191 16.92 13.38 0.09
C THR A 191 17.59 14.60 0.70
N VAL A 192 17.26 14.92 1.95
CA VAL A 192 17.76 16.11 2.64
C VAL A 192 18.81 15.73 3.68
N ALA A 193 19.90 16.49 3.74
CA ALA A 193 20.93 16.30 4.77
C ALA A 193 20.37 16.61 6.17
N GLU A 194 19.62 17.72 6.27
CA GLU A 194 19.00 18.23 7.48
C GLU A 194 17.53 18.60 7.20
N ILE A 195 16.66 18.36 8.18
CA ILE A 195 15.24 18.71 8.07
C ILE A 195 15.04 20.19 8.37
N SER A 196 14.26 20.88 7.54
CA SER A 196 13.86 22.27 7.82
C SER A 196 13.09 22.40 9.14
N HIS A 197 13.38 23.45 9.90
CA HIS A 197 12.74 23.72 11.20
C HIS A 197 11.21 23.67 11.17
N ILE A 198 10.57 24.01 10.04
CA ILE A 198 9.11 23.97 9.91
C ILE A 198 8.52 22.57 10.13
N TYR A 199 9.27 21.51 9.84
CA TYR A 199 8.83 20.13 10.04
C TYR A 199 9.05 19.64 11.47
N HIS A 200 9.86 20.31 12.29
CA HIS A 200 10.08 19.89 13.68
C HIS A 200 8.78 19.94 14.50
N ASP A 201 7.91 20.89 14.18
CA ASP A 201 6.62 21.09 14.83
C ASP A 201 5.43 20.49 14.05
N LEU A 202 5.68 19.87 12.90
CA LEU A 202 4.63 19.22 12.11
C LEU A 202 4.15 17.95 12.82
N THR A 203 2.94 18.03 13.37
CA THR A 203 2.33 16.96 14.18
C THR A 203 1.00 16.47 13.63
N HIS A 204 0.38 17.22 12.73
CA HIS A 204 -0.97 16.96 12.23
C HIS A 204 -1.07 17.11 10.72
N VAL A 205 -2.08 16.45 10.17
CA VAL A 205 -2.50 16.58 8.78
C VAL A 205 -4.00 16.84 8.74
N MET A 206 -4.43 17.55 7.70
CA MET A 206 -5.81 17.49 7.25
C MET A 206 -5.92 16.44 6.15
N PHE A 207 -7.03 15.74 6.11
CA PHE A 207 -7.33 14.80 5.05
C PHE A 207 -8.77 14.95 4.59
N THR A 208 -9.03 14.59 3.34
CA THR A 208 -10.39 14.41 2.82
C THR A 208 -10.40 13.19 1.93
N SER A 209 -11.52 12.48 1.93
CA SER A 209 -11.69 11.26 1.16
C SER A 209 -12.81 11.47 0.17
N HIS A 210 -12.54 11.20 -1.10
CA HIS A 210 -13.53 11.29 -2.15
C HIS A 210 -13.67 9.92 -2.82
N GLU A 211 -14.91 9.49 -3.04
CA GLU A 211 -15.14 8.38 -3.97
C GLU A 211 -14.76 8.86 -5.37
N SER A 212 -13.74 8.26 -5.95
CA SER A 212 -13.41 8.38 -7.36
C SER A 212 -14.19 7.35 -8.16
N ASP A 213 -14.73 7.78 -9.30
CA ASP A 213 -15.31 6.87 -10.29
C ASP A 213 -14.24 6.25 -11.20
N ASP A 214 -12.98 6.68 -11.08
CA ASP A 214 -11.91 6.35 -12.01
C ASP A 214 -10.60 5.97 -11.30
N LEU A 215 -10.05 4.78 -11.58
CA LEU A 215 -8.68 4.42 -11.14
C LEU A 215 -7.60 5.13 -11.98
N HIS A 216 -7.95 5.71 -13.13
CA HIS A 216 -7.01 6.34 -14.05
C HIS A 216 -6.69 7.79 -13.72
N THR A 217 -7.46 8.51 -12.91
CA THR A 217 -7.19 9.93 -12.56
C THR A 217 -5.80 10.12 -11.95
N GLY A 218 -5.35 9.18 -11.10
CA GLY A 218 -3.98 9.19 -10.57
C GLY A 218 -2.88 8.99 -11.63
N TYR A 219 -3.19 8.30 -12.73
CA TYR A 219 -2.27 8.04 -13.85
C TYR A 219 -2.30 9.18 -14.88
N ASP A 220 -3.48 9.72 -15.19
CA ASP A 220 -3.65 10.81 -16.16
C ASP A 220 -3.10 12.14 -15.62
N TYR A 221 -3.18 12.40 -14.30
CA TYR A 221 -2.53 13.56 -13.69
C TYR A 221 -0.99 13.53 -13.81
N VAL A 222 -0.38 12.33 -13.87
CA VAL A 222 1.07 12.17 -14.11
C VAL A 222 1.42 12.32 -15.58
N LYS A 223 0.48 11.99 -16.47
CA LYS A 223 0.67 12.06 -17.92
C LYS A 223 0.57 13.48 -18.47
N GLU A 224 -0.23 14.34 -17.83
CA GLU A 224 -0.30 15.77 -18.19
C GLU A 224 0.91 16.59 -17.71
N GLN A 225 1.83 15.99 -16.93
CA GLN A 225 3.06 16.64 -16.45
C GLN A 225 4.36 16.13 -17.11
N LEU A 226 4.26 15.36 -18.21
CA LEU A 226 5.37 14.94 -19.08
C LEU A 226 5.16 15.41 -20.52
#